data_AF-A0A8H5ETF8-F1
#
_entry.id   AF-A0A8H5ETF8-F1
#
_cell.length_a   1.000
_cell.length_b   1.000
_cell.length_c   1.000
_cell.angle_alpha   90.00
_cell.angle_beta   90.00
_cell.angle_gamma   90.00
#
_symmetry.space_group_name_H-M   'P 1'
#
loop_
_entity.id
_entity.type
_entity.pdbx_description
1 polymer ?
#
loop_
_entity_poly.entity_id
_entity_poly.type
_entity_poly.pdbx_seq_one_letter_code
_entity_poly.pdbx_strand_id
1 'polypeptide(L)'
;MPPPANSAALHLIVLPEPFFVVKLKPGEEIAPCIIKDLTSGKGGFFSVTRTSEEVSLVGESYKWMPSSYKEQSTWMCIKIQGPMDHSLTGIMASLTAPLKLAKVPVFALSTW
;
A
#
# COMPACT_ATOMS: atom_id res chain seq x y z
N MET A 1 -11.10 23.42 -9.91
CA MET A 1 -10.38 24.02 -8.77
C MET A 1 -8.96 23.51 -8.83
N PRO A 2 -7.95 24.37 -9.04
CA PRO A 2 -6.55 23.94 -8.94
C PRO A 2 -6.27 23.41 -7.52
N PRO A 3 -5.35 22.45 -7.35
CA PRO A 3 -5.06 21.87 -6.03
C PRO A 3 -4.63 22.98 -5.05
N PRO A 4 -4.96 22.87 -3.75
CA PRO A 4 -4.66 23.90 -2.73
C PRO A 4 -3.16 24.20 -2.56
N ALA A 5 -2.28 23.37 -3.13
CA ALA A 5 -0.84 23.56 -3.12
C ALA A 5 -0.25 23.10 -4.45
N ASN A 6 0.64 23.92 -5.03
CA ASN A 6 1.43 23.62 -6.25
C ASN A 6 2.53 22.56 -6.01
N SER A 7 2.40 21.73 -4.98
CA SER A 7 3.37 20.68 -4.71
C SER A 7 3.12 19.51 -5.66
N ALA A 8 4.12 19.15 -6.46
CA ALA A 8 4.07 17.95 -7.30
C ALA A 8 3.80 16.68 -6.48
N ALA A 9 4.12 16.69 -5.18
CA ALA A 9 3.87 15.59 -4.25
C ALA A 9 2.39 15.42 -3.83
N LEU A 10 1.46 16.18 -4.41
CA LEU A 10 0.01 15.99 -4.21
C LEU A 10 -0.71 15.53 -5.48
N HIS A 11 0.03 15.12 -6.51
CA HIS A 11 -0.55 14.38 -7.62
C HIS A 11 -0.85 12.96 -7.17
N LEU A 12 -2.13 12.69 -6.91
CA LEU A 12 -2.60 11.40 -6.40
C LEU A 12 -3.14 10.54 -7.54
N ILE A 13 -2.70 9.29 -7.61
CA ILE A 13 -3.14 8.28 -8.56
C ILE A 13 -3.86 7.19 -7.76
N VAL A 14 -5.14 6.96 -8.04
CA VAL A 14 -5.86 5.81 -7.50
C VAL A 14 -5.53 4.60 -8.37
N LEU A 15 -4.97 3.56 -7.75
CA LEU A 15 -4.71 2.31 -8.47
C LEU A 15 -6.03 1.55 -8.65
N PRO A 16 -6.25 0.89 -9.81
CA PRO A 16 -7.55 0.35 -10.17
C PRO A 16 -7.92 -0.91 -9.38
N GLU A 17 -6.93 -1.72 -9.02
CA GLU A 17 -7.14 -2.98 -8.34
C GLU A 17 -7.23 -2.79 -6.82
N PRO A 18 -8.10 -3.54 -6.13
CA PRO A 18 -8.13 -3.55 -4.67
C PRO A 18 -6.89 -4.23 -4.10
N PHE A 19 -6.56 -3.90 -2.85
CA PHE A 19 -5.38 -4.37 -2.14
C PHE A 19 -5.79 -5.22 -0.95
N PHE A 20 -5.06 -6.32 -0.74
CA PHE A 20 -5.12 -7.08 0.49
C PHE A 20 -4.12 -6.54 1.50
N VAL A 21 -4.50 -6.58 2.78
CA VAL A 21 -3.62 -6.28 3.91
C VAL A 21 -3.80 -7.41 4.93
N VAL A 22 -2.81 -8.28 5.05
CA VAL A 22 -2.85 -9.47 5.90
C VAL A 22 -1.78 -9.37 6.98
N LYS A 23 -2.16 -9.64 8.23
CA LYS A 23 -1.24 -9.83 9.35
C LYS A 23 -1.05 -11.32 9.62
N LEU A 24 0.20 -11.75 9.65
CA LEU A 24 0.62 -13.10 10.02
C LEU A 24 1.36 -13.09 11.36
N LYS A 25 1.16 -14.13 12.15
CA LYS A 25 1.89 -14.32 13.42
C LYS A 25 3.34 -14.74 13.15
N PRO A 26 4.27 -14.52 14.09
CA PRO A 26 5.62 -15.05 13.99
C PRO A 26 5.58 -16.57 13.83
N GLY A 27 6.25 -17.08 12.78
CA GLY A 27 6.31 -18.50 12.45
C GLY A 27 5.14 -19.02 11.60
N GLU A 28 4.15 -18.20 11.30
CA GLU A 28 3.06 -18.56 10.38
C GLU A 28 3.57 -18.54 8.93
N GLU A 29 3.24 -19.58 8.17
CA GLU A 29 3.76 -19.74 6.80
C GLU A 29 3.01 -18.86 5.80
N ILE A 30 3.77 -18.25 4.89
CA ILE A 30 3.20 -17.54 3.74
C ILE A 30 2.93 -18.58 2.65
N ALA A 31 1.75 -18.50 2.02
CA ALA A 31 1.40 -19.41 0.93
C ALA A 31 2.47 -19.35 -0.19
N PRO A 32 2.99 -20.51 -0.68
CA PRO A 32 4.10 -20.51 -1.63
C PRO A 32 3.83 -19.74 -2.93
N CYS A 33 2.58 -19.65 -3.39
CA CYS A 33 2.21 -18.82 -4.53
C CYS A 33 2.40 -17.33 -4.25
N ILE A 34 2.02 -16.86 -3.06
CA ILE A 34 2.19 -15.46 -2.63
C ILE A 34 3.67 -15.10 -2.51
N ILE A 35 4.51 -16.02 -2.01
CA ILE A 35 5.97 -15.81 -1.99
C ILE A 35 6.52 -15.67 -3.41
N LYS A 36 6.04 -16.48 -4.36
CA LYS A 36 6.49 -16.40 -5.77
C LYS A 36 6.12 -15.07 -6.42
N ASP A 37 5.05 -14.42 -5.99
CA ASP A 37 4.63 -13.12 -6.52
C ASP A 37 5.68 -12.03 -6.27
N LEU A 38 6.45 -12.12 -5.16
CA LEU A 38 7.54 -11.19 -4.85
C LEU A 38 8.60 -11.08 -5.94
N THR A 39 8.89 -12.19 -6.62
CA THR A 39 9.99 -12.27 -7.59
C THR A 39 9.53 -12.49 -9.02
N SER A 40 8.27 -12.88 -9.23
CA SER A 40 7.77 -13.25 -10.57
C SER A 40 7.50 -12.05 -11.49
N GLY A 41 7.47 -10.83 -10.95
CA GLY A 41 7.16 -9.61 -11.71
C GLY A 41 5.73 -9.57 -12.27
N LYS A 42 4.86 -10.51 -11.87
CA LYS A 42 3.44 -10.50 -12.19
C LYS A 42 2.68 -9.79 -11.07
N GLY A 43 2.10 -8.63 -11.37
CA GLY A 43 1.42 -7.75 -10.39
C GLY A 43 2.13 -6.40 -10.27
N GLY A 44 1.41 -5.34 -9.88
CA GLY A 44 1.97 -3.99 -9.78
C GLY A 44 2.76 -3.77 -8.49
N PHE A 45 2.10 -3.83 -7.34
CA PHE A 45 2.66 -3.56 -6.01
C PHE A 45 2.57 -4.76 -5.07
N PHE A 46 3.68 -5.02 -4.35
CA PHE A 46 3.75 -5.98 -3.26
C PHE A 46 4.72 -5.50 -2.18
N SER A 47 4.35 -5.64 -0.91
CA SER A 47 5.17 -5.32 0.26
C SER A 47 5.10 -6.44 1.30
N VAL A 48 6.27 -6.79 1.83
CA VAL A 48 6.42 -7.67 2.99
C VAL A 48 7.17 -6.91 4.05
N THR A 49 6.56 -6.74 5.21
CA THR A 49 7.20 -6.11 6.36
C THR A 49 7.23 -7.09 7.52
N ARG A 50 8.43 -7.45 7.97
CA ARG A 50 8.62 -8.28 9.16
C ARG A 50 9.05 -7.42 10.33
N THR A 51 8.35 -7.52 11.45
CA THR A 51 8.78 -6.99 12.75
C THR A 51 9.08 -8.16 13.70
N SER A 52 9.44 -7.86 14.94
CA SER A 52 9.53 -8.89 16.00
C SER A 52 8.16 -9.47 16.38
N GLU A 53 7.07 -8.79 16.04
CA GLU A 53 5.72 -9.12 16.50
C GLU A 53 4.88 -9.79 15.41
N GLU A 54 5.18 -9.53 14.13
CA GLU A 54 4.36 -10.02 13.02
C GLU A 54 5.09 -9.99 11.67
N VAL A 55 4.44 -10.58 10.67
CA VAL A 55 4.70 -10.31 9.25
C VAL A 55 3.44 -9.70 8.64
N SER A 56 3.54 -8.47 8.13
CA SER A 56 2.48 -7.82 7.36
C SER A 56 2.72 -8.03 5.86
N LEU A 57 1.70 -8.50 5.16
CA LEU A 57 1.68 -8.65 3.70
C LEU A 57 0.69 -7.66 3.10
N VAL A 58 1.14 -6.90 2.11
CA VAL A 58 0.29 -5.97 1.36
C VAL A 58 0.53 -6.17 -0.13
N GLY A 59 -0.52 -6.33 -0.91
CA GLY A 59 -0.38 -6.50 -2.35
C GLY A 59 -1.65 -6.26 -3.13
N GLU A 60 -1.49 -6.07 -4.43
CA GLU A 60 -2.60 -5.96 -5.38
C GLU A 60 -3.34 -7.29 -5.52
N SER A 61 -4.67 -7.23 -5.50
CA SER A 61 -5.53 -8.37 -5.78
C SER A 61 -5.41 -8.77 -7.25
N TYR A 62 -5.42 -10.07 -7.52
CA TYR A 62 -5.39 -10.60 -8.89
C TYR A 62 -6.27 -11.83 -9.04
N LYS A 63 -6.64 -12.13 -10.30
CA LYS A 63 -7.68 -13.12 -10.64
C LYS A 63 -7.45 -14.52 -10.03
N TRP A 64 -6.20 -14.95 -9.95
CA TRP A 64 -5.81 -16.34 -9.61
C TRP A 64 -5.18 -16.47 -8.22
N MET A 65 -5.32 -15.46 -7.36
CA MET A 65 -4.79 -15.52 -6.00
C MET A 65 -5.63 -16.45 -5.10
N PRO A 66 -5.07 -16.98 -3.99
CA PRO A 66 -5.85 -17.79 -3.05
C PRO A 66 -7.02 -17.00 -2.44
N SER A 67 -8.17 -17.66 -2.25
CA SER A 67 -9.39 -17.03 -1.75
C SER A 67 -9.19 -16.31 -0.41
N SER A 68 -8.37 -16.88 0.49
CA SER A 68 -8.07 -16.30 1.80
C SER A 68 -7.41 -14.92 1.74
N TYR A 69 -6.65 -14.63 0.68
CA TYR A 69 -6.07 -13.30 0.45
C TYR A 69 -7.04 -12.40 -0.30
N LYS A 70 -7.79 -12.96 -1.27
CA LYS A 70 -8.79 -12.23 -2.06
C LYS A 70 -9.91 -11.66 -1.18
N GLU A 71 -10.36 -12.41 -0.18
CA GLU A 71 -11.36 -11.97 0.79
C GLU A 71 -10.86 -10.81 1.67
N GLN A 72 -9.54 -10.67 1.82
CA GLN A 72 -8.89 -9.57 2.53
C GLN A 72 -8.60 -8.36 1.62
N SER A 73 -8.94 -8.43 0.32
CA SER A 73 -8.75 -7.35 -0.65
C SER A 73 -9.79 -6.25 -0.51
N THR A 74 -9.79 -5.54 0.62
CA THR A 74 -10.79 -4.50 0.96
C THR A 74 -10.25 -3.08 0.86
N TRP A 75 -8.96 -2.90 0.56
CA TRP A 75 -8.30 -1.59 0.52
C TRP A 75 -8.23 -1.07 -0.92
N MET A 76 -8.22 0.26 -1.07
CA MET A 76 -7.85 0.92 -2.32
C MET A 76 -6.55 1.70 -2.10
N CYS A 77 -5.65 1.63 -3.07
CA CYS A 77 -4.36 2.29 -2.96
C CYS A 77 -4.36 3.65 -3.65
N ILE A 78 -3.88 4.66 -2.93
CA ILE A 78 -3.58 5.99 -3.46
C ILE A 78 -2.06 6.10 -3.54
N LYS A 79 -1.52 6.07 -4.75
CA LYS A 79 -0.12 6.33 -5.03
C LYS A 79 0.11 7.82 -5.18
N ILE A 80 1.12 8.34 -4.50
CA ILE A 80 1.61 9.70 -4.75
C ILE A 80 2.55 9.64 -5.96
N GLN A 81 2.30 10.46 -6.98
CA GLN A 81 3.13 10.52 -8.18
C GLN A 81 4.53 11.06 -7.84
N GLY A 82 5.56 10.35 -8.30
CA GLY A 82 6.97 10.72 -8.12
C GLY A 82 7.65 11.17 -9.42
N PRO A 83 8.97 11.42 -9.39
CA PRO A 83 9.89 11.19 -8.26
C PRO A 83 9.79 12.27 -7.18
N MET A 84 9.94 11.86 -5.92
CA MET A 84 10.03 12.79 -4.78
C MET A 84 11.49 13.14 -4.52
N ASP A 85 11.78 14.43 -4.39
CA ASP A 85 13.08 14.85 -3.87
C ASP A 85 13.18 14.44 -2.38
N HIS A 86 14.28 13.80 -1.99
CA HIS A 86 14.53 13.33 -0.62
C HIS A 86 14.56 14.46 0.42
N SER A 87 14.69 15.72 0.00
CA SER A 87 14.62 16.90 0.87
C SER A 87 13.19 17.32 1.23
N LEU A 88 12.18 16.73 0.58
CA LEU A 88 10.78 17.06 0.84
C LEU A 88 10.35 16.57 2.22
N THR A 89 9.81 17.48 3.03
CA THR A 89 9.25 17.17 4.34
C THR A 89 7.76 17.51 4.38
N GLY A 90 7.03 16.88 5.30
CA GLY A 90 5.62 17.20 5.53
C GLY A 90 4.62 16.57 4.56
N ILE A 91 5.04 15.83 3.52
CA ILE A 91 4.13 15.21 2.54
C ILE A 91 3.07 14.33 3.22
N MET A 92 3.49 13.42 4.10
CA MET A 92 2.56 12.57 4.85
C MET A 92 1.64 13.38 5.77
N ALA A 93 2.12 14.47 6.36
CA ALA A 93 1.30 15.33 7.20
C ALA A 93 0.22 16.03 6.36
N SER A 94 0.58 16.57 5.19
CA SER A 94 -0.35 17.18 4.24
C SER A 94 -1.41 16.20 3.73
N LEU A 95 -1.04 14.93 3.51
CA LEU A 95 -1.98 13.90 3.06
C LEU A 95 -2.90 13.40 4.19
N THR A 96 -2.35 13.14 5.37
CA THR A 96 -3.10 12.50 6.47
C THR A 96 -3.93 13.49 7.29
N ALA A 97 -3.59 14.78 7.30
CA ALA A 97 -4.36 15.81 7.99
C ALA A 97 -5.84 15.89 7.56
N PRO A 98 -6.19 16.01 6.26
CA PRO A 98 -7.59 16.01 5.83
C PRO A 98 -8.30 14.67 6.08
N LEU A 99 -7.59 13.54 5.93
CA LEU A 99 -8.15 12.20 6.17
C LEU A 99 -8.50 11.98 7.65
N LYS A 100 -7.68 12.50 8.56
CA LYS A 100 -7.97 12.55 10.00
C LYS A 100 -9.27 13.30 10.28
N LEU A 101 -9.45 14.50 9.70
CA LEU A 101 -10.68 15.29 9.88
C LEU A 101 -11.91 14.55 9.34
N ALA A 102 -11.75 13.83 8.23
CA ALA A 102 -12.80 13.00 7.63
C ALA A 102 -12.99 11.64 8.34
N LYS A 103 -12.20 11.32 9.37
CA LYS A 103 -12.18 10.02 10.07
C LYS A 103 -11.96 8.83 9.13
N VAL A 104 -11.15 9.01 8.10
CA VAL A 104 -10.76 7.96 7.17
C VAL A 104 -9.45 7.33 7.66
N PRO A 105 -9.44 6.05 8.06
CA PRO A 105 -8.21 5.37 8.45
C PRO A 105 -7.32 5.15 7.22
N VAL A 106 -6.01 5.17 7.42
CA VAL A 106 -5.02 4.96 6.37
C VAL A 106 -3.98 3.93 6.78
N PHE A 107 -3.50 3.17 5.79
CA PHE A 107 -2.32 2.32 5.91
C PHE A 107 -1.26 2.88 4.96
N ALA A 108 -0.16 3.39 5.50
CA ALA A 108 0.87 4.08 4.72
C ALA A 108 2.08 3.17 4.49
N LEU A 109 2.50 3.06 3.23
CA LEU A 109 3.73 2.40 2.82
C LEU A 109 4.60 3.39 2.04
N SER A 110 5.84 3.54 2.47
CA SER A 110 6.84 4.35 1.77
C SER A 110 7.80 3.44 1.01
N THR A 111 8.13 3.83 -0.22
CA THR A 111 9.12 3.15 -1.08
C THR A 111 10.25 4.11 -1.43
N TRP A 112 11.30 3.59 -2.09
CA TRP A 112 12.36 4.39 -2.69
C TRP A 112 11.89 5.13 -3.95
#